data_AF-V4TYQ8-F1
#
_entry.id   AF-V4TYQ8-F1
#
_cell.length_a   1.000
_cell.length_b   1.000
_cell.length_c   1.000
_cell.angle_alpha   90.00
_cell.angle_beta   90.00
_cell.angle_gamma   90.00
#
_symmetry.space_group_name_H-M   'P 1'
#
loop_
_entity.id
_entity.type
_entity.pdbx_description
1 polymer ?
#
loop_
_entity_poly.entity_id
_entity_poly.type
_entity_poly.pdbx_seq_one_letter_code
_entity_poly.pdbx_strand_id
1 'polypeptide(L)'
;FQRRGHRDNFTSHLYSALSQKGIDNDLKRGDEISQSLVDAIEASSISIIIFSESYASSSWCLDELLRILECKTNYGQIVIPVFYRVDPSHVRKQSGNFGDSFSKLEEQFPDRMQTWRIALTEAANPSGFDSHVV
;
A
#
# COMPACT_ATOMS: atom_id res chain seq x y z
N PHE A 1 5.96 0.78 -2.97
CA PHE A 1 5.58 1.22 -4.36
C PHE A 1 6.12 0.25 -5.41
N GLN A 2 5.35 -0.16 -6.43
CA GLN A 2 5.86 -1.04 -7.50
C GLN A 2 6.52 -0.26 -8.66
N ARG A 3 7.85 -0.34 -8.80
CA ARG A 3 8.64 0.42 -9.82
C ARG A 3 8.65 -0.17 -11.24
N ARG A 4 8.08 -1.35 -11.48
CA ARG A 4 7.99 -1.94 -12.83
C ARG A 4 6.53 -1.91 -13.27
N GLY A 5 6.13 -0.85 -13.97
CA GLY A 5 4.83 -0.82 -14.65
C GLY A 5 4.26 0.57 -14.91
N HIS A 6 4.71 1.62 -14.22
CA HIS A 6 4.10 2.94 -14.37
C HIS A 6 5.16 4.04 -14.50
N ARG A 7 5.63 4.25 -15.73
CA ARG A 7 5.97 5.61 -16.20
C ARG A 7 4.66 6.35 -16.49
N ASP A 8 3.75 6.41 -15.51
CA ASP A 8 2.53 7.21 -15.61
C ASP A 8 2.79 8.55 -14.94
N ASN A 9 2.37 9.63 -15.59
CA ASN A 9 2.58 11.01 -15.10
C ASN A 9 2.13 11.15 -13.64
N PHE A 10 1.05 10.50 -13.22
CA PHE A 10 0.48 10.62 -11.87
C PHE A 10 1.43 10.19 -10.74
N THR A 11 2.03 9.01 -10.82
CA THR A 11 2.94 8.52 -9.76
C THR A 11 4.23 9.33 -9.73
N SER A 12 4.71 9.80 -10.89
CA SER A 12 5.87 10.69 -10.97
C SER A 12 5.58 12.08 -10.40
N HIS A 13 4.39 12.64 -10.64
CA HIS A 13 3.95 13.92 -10.08
C HIS A 13 3.71 13.82 -8.59
N LEU A 14 3.10 12.72 -8.12
CA LEU A 14 2.89 12.48 -6.70
C LEU A 14 4.23 12.29 -5.98
N TYR A 15 5.15 11.50 -6.54
CA TYR A 15 6.51 11.37 -6.00
C TYR A 15 7.22 12.73 -5.96
N SER A 16 7.13 13.52 -7.05
CA SER A 16 7.74 14.85 -7.10
C SER A 16 7.12 15.80 -6.07
N ALA A 17 5.80 15.79 -5.90
CA ALA A 17 5.10 16.61 -4.92
C ALA A 17 5.43 16.20 -3.47
N LEU A 18 5.52 14.90 -3.19
CA LEU A 18 5.91 14.38 -1.88
C LEU A 18 7.38 14.69 -1.56
N SER A 19 8.28 14.50 -2.55
CA SER A 19 9.70 14.83 -2.41
C SER A 19 9.92 16.34 -2.22
N GLN A 20 9.18 17.20 -2.93
CA GLN A 20 9.19 18.65 -2.72
C GLN A 20 8.71 19.07 -1.31
N LYS A 21 7.94 18.21 -0.63
CA LYS A 21 7.49 18.42 0.75
C LYS A 21 8.39 17.74 1.79
N GLY A 22 9.55 17.22 1.38
CA GLY A 22 10.51 16.57 2.28
C GLY A 22 10.06 15.19 2.77
N ILE A 23 9.11 14.56 2.08
CA ILE A 23 8.66 13.20 2.39
C ILE A 23 9.56 12.23 1.62
N ASP A 24 10.46 11.59 2.35
CA ASP A 24 11.44 10.67 1.80
C ASP A 24 10.77 9.36 1.37
N ASN A 25 11.12 8.89 0.18
CA ASN A 25 10.50 7.74 -0.51
C ASN A 25 11.57 6.76 -1.00
N ASP A 26 12.75 6.75 -0.37
CA ASP A 26 13.94 6.03 -0.83
C ASP A 26 13.86 4.51 -0.56
N LEU A 27 12.83 3.85 -1.11
CA LEU A 27 12.67 2.41 -1.03
C LEU A 27 13.46 1.76 -2.18
N LYS A 28 14.75 1.49 -1.94
CA LYS A 28 15.55 0.66 -2.84
C LYS A 28 14.97 -0.75 -2.88
N ARG A 29 14.47 -1.13 -4.05
CA ARG A 29 13.92 -2.46 -4.34
C ARG A 29 15.06 -3.48 -4.36
N GLY A 30 15.08 -4.40 -3.40
CA GLY A 30 15.90 -5.63 -3.39
C GLY A 30 15.00 -6.86 -3.33
N ASP A 31 15.55 -8.07 -3.49
CA ASP A 31 14.79 -9.32 -3.44
C ASP A 31 14.31 -9.68 -2.02
N GLU A 32 14.83 -9.00 -0.99
CA GLU A 32 14.44 -9.09 0.42
C GLU A 32 14.12 -7.69 0.97
N ILE A 33 13.09 -7.59 1.83
CA ILE A 33 12.73 -6.35 2.56
C ILE A 33 13.98 -5.87 3.29
N SER A 34 14.65 -4.86 2.72
CA SER A 34 15.89 -4.36 3.28
C SER A 34 15.62 -3.77 4.67
N GLN A 35 16.55 -3.94 5.61
CA GLN A 35 16.45 -3.31 6.93
C GLN A 35 16.22 -1.79 6.82
N SER A 36 16.84 -1.14 5.84
CA SER A 36 16.63 0.30 5.56
C SER A 36 15.19 0.66 5.23
N LEU A 37 14.43 -0.22 4.59
CA LEU A 37 13.01 -0.02 4.31
C LEU A 37 12.19 -0.14 5.60
N VAL A 38 12.52 -1.08 6.47
CA VAL A 38 11.87 -1.25 7.78
C VAL A 38 12.12 -0.02 8.65
N ASP A 39 13.38 0.39 8.80
CA ASP A 39 13.78 1.53 9.61
C ASP A 39 13.10 2.82 9.11
N ALA A 40 12.97 3.00 7.79
CA ALA A 40 12.27 4.13 7.20
C ALA A 40 10.76 4.13 7.51
N ILE A 41 10.10 2.96 7.47
CA ILE A 41 8.67 2.84 7.81
C ILE A 41 8.48 3.16 9.30
N GLU A 42 9.33 2.63 10.18
CA GLU A 42 9.27 2.86 11.63
C GLU A 42 9.55 4.33 12.00
N ALA A 43 10.47 5.00 11.30
CA ALA A 43 10.78 6.41 11.54
C ALA A 43 9.72 7.38 10.96
N SER A 44 8.83 6.91 10.09
CA SER A 44 7.88 7.75 9.38
C SER A 44 6.62 8.02 10.19
N SER A 45 6.22 9.30 10.34
CA SER A 45 4.95 9.66 11.01
C SER A 45 3.70 9.41 10.17
N ILE A 46 3.85 9.36 8.83
CA ILE A 46 2.75 9.18 7.88
C ILE A 46 3.18 8.17 6.82
N SER A 47 2.32 7.20 6.53
CA SER A 47 2.44 6.26 5.41
C SER A 47 1.32 6.47 4.40
N ILE A 48 1.69 6.63 3.13
CA ILE A 48 0.72 6.74 2.02
C ILE A 48 0.75 5.44 1.22
N ILE A 49 -0.39 4.75 1.16
CA ILE A 49 -0.54 3.50 0.41
C ILE A 49 -1.28 3.80 -0.88
N ILE A 50 -0.73 3.41 -2.03
CA ILE A 50 -1.40 3.59 -3.32
C ILE A 50 -1.86 2.24 -3.86
N PHE A 51 -3.14 1.94 -3.65
CA PHE A 51 -3.77 0.75 -4.20
C PHE A 51 -3.99 0.90 -5.71
N SER A 52 -3.59 -0.14 -6.44
CA SER A 52 -3.80 -0.29 -7.88
C SER A 52 -3.83 -1.79 -8.22
N GLU A 53 -4.25 -2.16 -9.43
CA GLU A 53 -4.18 -3.56 -9.88
C GLU A 53 -2.75 -4.12 -9.78
N SER A 54 -1.75 -3.30 -10.14
CA SER A 54 -0.34 -3.68 -10.03
C SER A 54 0.12 -3.91 -8.59
N TYR A 55 -0.41 -3.14 -7.63
CA TYR A 55 -0.17 -3.36 -6.19
C TYR A 55 -0.65 -4.75 -5.75
N ALA A 56 -1.87 -5.14 -6.16
CA ALA A 56 -2.49 -6.42 -5.80
C ALA A 56 -1.68 -7.63 -6.30
N SER A 57 -1.00 -7.48 -7.43
CA SER A 57 -0.17 -8.53 -8.05
C SER A 57 1.24 -8.67 -7.47
N SER A 58 1.60 -7.88 -6.47
CA SER A 58 2.97 -7.79 -5.95
C SER A 58 3.03 -8.25 -4.51
N SER A 59 3.51 -9.49 -4.26
CA SER A 59 3.74 -10.01 -2.90
C SER A 59 4.54 -9.04 -2.03
N TRP A 60 5.56 -8.41 -2.61
CA TRP A 60 6.33 -7.35 -1.96
C TRP A 60 5.48 -6.18 -1.44
N CYS A 61 4.54 -5.68 -2.24
CA CYS A 61 3.69 -4.56 -1.81
C CYS A 61 2.72 -5.01 -0.71
N LEU A 62 2.33 -6.28 -0.71
CA LEU A 62 1.49 -6.85 0.33
C LEU A 62 2.27 -7.09 1.63
N ASP A 63 3.55 -7.46 1.57
CA ASP A 63 4.39 -7.53 2.76
C ASP A 63 4.73 -6.13 3.30
N GLU A 64 4.99 -5.13 2.43
CA GLU A 64 5.09 -3.71 2.82
C GLU A 64 3.83 -3.25 3.57
N LEU A 65 2.65 -3.67 3.12
CA LEU A 65 1.37 -3.34 3.77
C LEU A 65 1.32 -3.85 5.21
N LEU A 66 1.79 -5.08 5.46
CA LEU A 66 1.81 -5.66 6.81
C LEU A 66 2.70 -4.84 7.75
N ARG A 67 3.89 -4.45 7.28
CA ARG A 67 4.82 -3.60 8.05
C ARG A 67 4.22 -2.24 8.37
N ILE A 68 3.54 -1.61 7.40
CA ILE A 68 2.86 -0.33 7.61
C ILE A 68 1.75 -0.45 8.68
N LEU A 69 0.94 -1.53 8.63
CA LEU A 69 -0.13 -1.74 9.62
C LEU A 69 0.41 -2.08 11.02
N GLU A 70 1.53 -2.80 11.10
CA GLU A 70 2.24 -3.01 12.36
C GLU A 70 2.74 -1.67 12.93
N CYS A 71 3.32 -0.80 12.10
CA CYS A 71 3.80 0.50 12.54
C CYS A 71 2.69 1.46 12.94
N LYS A 72 1.55 1.44 12.23
CA LYS A 72 0.31 2.12 12.65
C LYS A 72 -0.10 1.70 14.06
N THR A 73 -0.07 0.41 14.35
CA THR A 73 -0.48 -0.15 15.65
C THR A 73 0.52 0.15 16.75
N ASN A 74 1.82 -0.03 16.49
CA ASN A 74 2.87 0.04 17.50
C ASN A 74 3.35 1.48 17.77
N TYR A 75 3.32 2.35 16.76
CA TYR A 75 3.91 3.69 16.81
C TYR A 75 2.89 4.81 16.53
N GLY A 76 1.61 4.49 16.31
CA GLY A 76 0.57 5.48 16.05
C GLY A 76 0.72 6.20 14.70
N GLN A 77 1.41 5.59 13.75
CA GLN A 77 1.62 6.13 12.41
C GLN A 77 0.28 6.38 11.69
N ILE A 78 0.14 7.54 11.04
CA ILE A 78 -1.05 7.84 10.24
C ILE A 78 -0.95 7.11 8.90
N VAL A 79 -1.96 6.34 8.53
CA VAL A 79 -2.02 5.62 7.26
C VAL A 79 -3.10 6.23 6.37
N ILE A 80 -2.70 6.66 5.17
CA ILE A 80 -3.59 7.29 4.18
C ILE A 80 -3.65 6.40 2.94
N PRO A 81 -4.77 5.72 2.68
CA PRO A 81 -4.95 4.97 1.45
C PRO A 81 -5.38 5.88 0.29
N VAL A 82 -4.77 5.67 -0.87
CA VAL A 82 -5.07 6.31 -2.16
C VAL A 82 -5.44 5.22 -3.15
N PHE A 83 -6.59 5.36 -3.81
CA PHE A 83 -7.12 4.36 -4.73
C PHE A 83 -6.89 4.82 -6.17
N TYR A 84 -5.84 4.31 -6.83
CA TYR A 84 -5.49 4.69 -8.19
C TYR A 84 -6.14 3.75 -9.21
N ARG A 85 -7.13 4.27 -9.94
CA ARG A 85 -7.89 3.53 -10.97
C ARG A 85 -8.50 2.21 -10.48
N VAL A 86 -8.78 2.12 -9.18
CA VAL A 86 -9.42 0.97 -8.55
C VAL A 86 -10.53 1.46 -7.62
N ASP A 87 -11.62 0.72 -7.54
CA ASP A 87 -12.69 1.01 -6.60
C ASP A 87 -12.27 0.58 -5.18
N PRO A 88 -12.44 1.42 -4.14
CA PRO A 88 -12.13 1.04 -2.75
C PRO A 88 -12.85 -0.24 -2.29
N SER A 89 -14.06 -0.49 -2.76
CA SER A 89 -14.80 -1.74 -2.49
C SER A 89 -14.11 -2.97 -3.09
N HIS A 90 -13.48 -2.84 -4.27
CA HIS A 90 -12.71 -3.91 -4.88
C HIS A 90 -11.43 -4.22 -4.11
N VAL A 91 -10.80 -3.21 -3.51
CA VAL A 91 -9.66 -3.43 -2.59
C VAL A 91 -10.12 -4.09 -1.30
N ARG A 92 -11.21 -3.60 -0.69
CA ARG A 92 -11.75 -4.12 0.58
C ARG A 92 -12.27 -5.55 0.49
N LYS A 93 -12.89 -5.91 -0.62
CA LYS A 93 -13.48 -7.24 -0.84
C LYS A 93 -12.60 -8.16 -1.68
N GLN A 94 -11.44 -7.65 -2.12
CA GLN A 94 -10.54 -8.31 -3.06
C GLN A 94 -11.30 -8.87 -4.28
N SER A 95 -12.08 -8.00 -4.94
CA SER A 95 -12.97 -8.35 -6.05
C SER A 95 -12.66 -7.54 -7.32
N GLY A 96 -13.32 -7.88 -8.44
CA GLY A 96 -13.07 -7.25 -9.74
C GLY A 96 -11.62 -7.41 -10.19
N ASN A 97 -11.12 -6.50 -11.04
CA ASN A 97 -9.75 -6.59 -11.56
C ASN A 97 -8.66 -6.58 -10.47
N PHE A 98 -8.93 -5.94 -9.33
CA PHE A 98 -8.03 -5.97 -8.18
C PHE A 98 -7.95 -7.38 -7.60
N GLY A 99 -9.10 -8.01 -7.38
CA GLY A 99 -9.22 -9.41 -6.97
C GLY A 99 -8.55 -10.36 -7.95
N ASP A 100 -8.81 -10.21 -9.24
CA ASP A 100 -8.20 -11.05 -10.29
C ASP A 100 -6.66 -10.94 -10.30
N SER A 101 -6.14 -9.73 -10.04
CA SER A 101 -4.70 -9.50 -9.91
C SER A 101 -4.13 -10.08 -8.62
N PHE A 102 -4.88 -10.03 -7.53
CA PHE A 102 -4.52 -10.59 -6.22
C PHE A 102 -4.50 -12.12 -6.24
N SER A 103 -5.49 -12.76 -6.85
CA SER A 103 -5.61 -14.23 -6.93
C SER A 103 -4.44 -14.89 -7.65
N LYS A 104 -3.70 -14.17 -8.51
CA LYS A 104 -2.47 -14.68 -9.16
C LYS A 104 -1.39 -15.08 -8.16
N LEU A 105 -1.43 -14.58 -6.93
CA LEU A 105 -0.47 -14.91 -5.88
C LEU A 105 -0.82 -16.19 -5.12
N GLU A 106 -2.01 -16.74 -5.29
CA GLU A 106 -2.50 -17.88 -4.51
C GLU A 106 -1.69 -19.15 -4.76
N GLU A 107 -1.25 -19.38 -6.00
CA GLU A 107 -0.41 -20.54 -6.35
C GLU A 107 0.99 -20.46 -5.71
N GLN A 108 1.53 -19.26 -5.55
CA GLN A 108 2.90 -19.05 -5.07
C GLN A 108 2.97 -18.87 -3.55
N PHE A 109 1.93 -18.30 -2.95
CA PHE A 109 1.91 -17.91 -1.53
C PHE A 109 0.59 -18.27 -0.83
N PRO A 110 0.13 -19.54 -0.91
CA PRO A 110 -1.16 -19.94 -0.37
C PRO A 110 -1.29 -19.63 1.14
N ASP A 111 -0.20 -19.83 1.89
CA ASP A 111 -0.16 -19.62 3.34
C ASP A 111 -0.25 -18.14 3.76
N ARG A 112 0.03 -17.20 2.84
CA ARG A 112 0.02 -15.76 3.12
C ARG A 112 -1.28 -15.07 2.71
N MET A 113 -2.06 -15.71 1.84
CA MET A 113 -3.26 -15.11 1.24
C MET A 113 -4.23 -14.58 2.30
N GLN A 114 -4.46 -15.33 3.37
CA GLN A 114 -5.40 -14.91 4.41
C GLN A 114 -4.92 -13.66 5.16
N THR A 115 -3.64 -13.60 5.50
CA THR A 115 -3.02 -12.45 6.16
C THR A 115 -3.11 -11.21 5.28
N TRP A 116 -2.81 -11.33 3.99
CA TRP A 116 -2.92 -10.23 3.04
C TRP A 116 -4.38 -9.76 2.83
N ARG A 117 -5.36 -10.68 2.80
CA ARG A 117 -6.80 -10.31 2.73
C ARG A 117 -7.21 -9.44 3.91
N ILE A 118 -6.81 -9.80 5.12
CA ILE A 118 -7.11 -9.03 6.34
C ILE A 118 -6.48 -7.65 6.24
N ALA A 119 -5.19 -7.58 5.88
CA ALA A 119 -4.46 -6.32 5.75
C ALA A 119 -5.05 -5.37 4.70
N LEU A 120 -5.40 -5.89 3.52
CA LEU A 120 -6.06 -5.13 2.46
C LEU A 120 -7.42 -4.61 2.92
N THR A 121 -8.19 -5.44 3.61
CA THR A 121 -9.49 -5.07 4.16
C THR A 121 -9.34 -3.95 5.19
N GLU A 122 -8.40 -4.07 6.13
CA GLU A 122 -8.15 -3.06 7.16
C GLU A 122 -7.68 -1.72 6.54
N ALA A 123 -6.67 -1.77 5.70
CA ALA A 123 -6.07 -0.56 5.12
C ALA A 123 -7.02 0.16 4.15
N ALA A 124 -7.92 -0.57 3.49
CA ALA A 124 -8.95 -0.01 2.63
C ALA A 124 -10.27 0.30 3.38
N ASN A 125 -10.31 0.10 4.70
CA ASN A 125 -11.43 0.45 5.60
C ASN A 125 -11.18 1.73 6.41
N PRO A 126 -10.77 2.89 5.84
CA PRO A 126 -10.91 4.11 6.59
C PRO A 126 -12.42 4.45 6.65
N SER A 127 -12.97 4.56 7.86
CA SER A 127 -13.95 5.63 8.12
C SER A 127 -13.24 6.94 7.75
N GLY A 128 -13.49 7.41 6.53
CA GLY A 128 -13.02 8.72 6.09
C GLY A 128 -13.53 9.79 7.03
N PHE A 129 -12.79 10.90 7.14
CA PHE A 129 -13.32 12.10 7.79
C PHE A 129 -14.58 12.52 7.04
N ASP A 130 -15.72 12.37 7.71
CA ASP A 130 -16.99 12.93 7.26
C ASP A 130 -16.86 14.46 7.32
N SER A 131 -17.00 15.13 6.18
CA SER A 131 -16.98 16.59 6.10
C SER A 131 -18.37 17.21 6.32
N HIS A 132 -19.34 16.46 6.85
CA HIS A 132 -20.57 17.05 7.40
C HIS A 132 -20.28 17.77 8.72
N VAL A 133 -19.63 18.92 8.61
CA VAL A 133 -19.87 20.05 9.50
C VAL A 133 -21.19 20.67 9.06
N VAL A 134 -22.26 20.41 9.81
CA VAL A 134 -23.21 21.43 10.28
C VAL A 134 -23.68 21.02 11.67
#